data_AF-A0AAP0BTD3-F1
#
_entry.id   AF-A0AAP0BTD3-F1
#
_cell.length_a   1.000
_cell.length_b   1.000
_cell.length_c   1.000
_cell.angle_alpha   90.00
_cell.angle_beta   90.00
_cell.angle_gamma   90.00
#
_symmetry.space_group_name_H-M   'P 1'
#
loop_
_entity.id
_entity.type
_entity.pdbx_description
1 polymer ?
#
loop_
_entity_poly.entity_id
_entity_poly.type
_entity_poly.pdbx_seq_one_letter_code
_entity_poly.pdbx_strand_id
1 'polypeptide(L)' 'MSTFCDLSVVTSRKKVIKDQTCHWIEKHFPGLFKEIHFGNHFALDGNSRPKPEICR' A
#
# COMPACT_ATOMS: atom_id res chain seq x y z
N MET A 1 -9.22 -9.99 14.41
CA MET A 1 -7.97 -10.32 13.69
C MET A 1 -6.95 -9.20 13.76
N SER A 2 -7.32 -7.94 13.47
CA SER A 2 -6.42 -6.78 13.65
C SER A 2 -5.99 -6.50 15.09
N THR A 3 -6.64 -7.12 16.09
CA THR A 3 -6.25 -7.03 17.51
C THR A 3 -5.03 -7.87 17.87
N PHE A 4 -4.63 -8.83 17.03
CA PHE A 4 -3.54 -9.77 17.30
C PHE A 4 -2.41 -9.70 16.25
N CYS A 5 -2.65 -9.02 15.13
CA CYS A 5 -1.68 -8.87 14.04
C CYS A 5 -1.88 -7.53 13.34
N ASP A 6 -0.78 -6.94 12.90
CA ASP A 6 -0.81 -5.77 12.02
C ASP A 6 -1.25 -6.18 10.60
N LEU A 7 -2.11 -5.38 9.99
CA LEU A 7 -2.53 -5.56 8.61
C LEU A 7 -1.90 -4.47 7.73
N SER A 8 -1.31 -4.87 6.60
CA SER A 8 -0.73 -3.95 5.62
C SER A 8 -1.23 -4.24 4.21
N VAL A 9 -1.39 -3.20 3.40
CA VAL A 9 -1.82 -3.31 1.99
C VAL A 9 -0.60 -3.22 1.09
N VAL A 10 -0.44 -4.15 0.14
CA VAL A 10 0.61 -4.09 -0.89
C VAL A 10 -0.01 -4.06 -2.29
N THR A 11 0.19 -2.96 -3.01
CA THR A 11 -0.48 -2.69 -4.30
C THR A 11 0.47 -2.26 -5.40
N SER A 12 0.13 -2.59 -6.66
CA SER A 12 0.84 -2.16 -7.87
C SER A 12 0.21 -0.93 -8.54
N ARG A 13 -0.82 -0.33 -7.93
CA ARG A 13 -1.46 0.91 -8.42
C ARG A 13 -0.41 2.01 -8.64
N LYS A 14 -0.58 2.83 -9.68
CA LYS A 14 0.35 3.93 -10.03
C LYS A 14 0.41 5.00 -8.93
N LYS A 15 1.56 5.67 -8.75
CA LYS A 15 1.76 6.70 -7.71
C LYS A 15 0.81 7.89 -7.90
N VAL A 16 0.44 8.21 -9.15
CA VAL A 16 -0.52 9.27 -9.48
C VAL A 16 -1.90 9.07 -8.84
N ILE A 17 -2.28 7.82 -8.52
CA ILE A 17 -3.55 7.50 -7.83
C ILE A 17 -3.34 7.08 -6.37
N LYS A 18 -2.18 7.42 -5.78
CA LYS A 18 -1.85 7.10 -4.38
C LYS A 18 -2.88 7.71 -3.44
N ASP A 19 -3.11 9.01 -3.53
CA ASP A 19 -3.96 9.72 -2.59
C ASP A 19 -5.42 9.28 -2.69
N GLN A 20 -5.90 9.03 -3.91
CA GLN A 20 -7.23 8.44 -4.15
C GLN A 20 -7.35 7.05 -3.52
N THR A 21 -6.30 6.24 -3.63
CA THR A 21 -6.27 4.89 -3.03
C THR A 21 -6.28 4.97 -1.51
N CYS A 22 -5.45 5.83 -0.91
CA CYS A 22 -5.42 6.03 0.53
C CYS A 22 -6.77 6.56 1.05
N HIS A 23 -7.36 7.56 0.37
CA HIS A 23 -8.66 8.10 0.76
C HIS A 23 -9.77 7.05 0.70
N TRP A 24 -9.79 6.23 -0.36
CA TRP A 24 -10.76 5.15 -0.48
C TRP A 24 -10.59 4.10 0.64
N ILE A 25 -9.36 3.72 0.97
CA ILE A 25 -9.07 2.77 2.05
C ILE A 25 -9.53 3.35 3.39
N GLU A 26 -9.14 4.59 3.71
CA GLU A 26 -9.53 5.20 4.98
C GLU A 26 -11.04 5.39 5.10
N LYS A 27 -11.72 5.71 4.00
CA LYS A 27 -13.18 5.84 3.96
C LYS A 27 -13.91 4.53 4.26
N HIS A 28 -13.38 3.40 3.80
CA HIS A 28 -14.06 2.09 3.87
C HIS A 28 -13.52 1.16 4.96
N PHE A 29 -12.28 1.37 5.40
CA PHE A 29 -11.56 0.55 6.38
C PHE A 29 -10.78 1.44 7.37
N PRO A 30 -11.45 2.38 8.05
CA PRO A 30 -10.79 3.38 8.88
C PRO A 30 -9.96 2.71 9.98
N GLY A 31 -8.68 3.09 10.06
CA GLY A 31 -7.74 2.59 11.08
C GLY A 31 -7.45 1.08 11.05
N LEU A 32 -7.88 0.34 10.01
CA LEU A 32 -7.69 -1.11 9.94
C LEU A 32 -6.27 -1.50 9.55
N PHE A 33 -5.69 -0.78 8.59
CA PHE A 33 -4.39 -1.08 8.02
C PHE A 33 -3.33 -0.15 8.61
N LYS A 34 -2.24 -0.72 9.10
CA LYS A 34 -1.10 0.01 9.65
C LYS A 34 -0.27 0.68 8.56
N GLU A 35 -0.08 -0.01 7.43
CA GLU A 35 0.75 0.48 6.32
C GLU A 35 0.14 0.18 4.94
N ILE A 36 0.44 1.04 3.97
CA ILE A 36 0.04 0.89 2.57
C ILE A 36 1.29 1.04 1.69
N HIS A 37 1.76 -0.06 1.11
CA HIS A 37 2.93 -0.14 0.26
C HIS A 37 2.56 -0.12 -1.23
N PHE A 38 3.17 0.79 -1.98
CA PHE A 38 3.03 0.88 -3.44
C PHE A 38 4.29 0.32 -4.09
N GLY A 39 4.19 -0.87 -4.70
CA GLY A 39 5.31 -1.58 -5.34
C GLY A 39 5.42 -1.34 -6.84
N ASN A 40 4.97 -0.17 -7.34
CA ASN A 40 4.97 0.09 -8.77
C ASN A 40 6.36 0.44 -9.32
N HIS A 41 6.55 0.12 -10.60
CA HIS A 41 7.81 0.28 -11.35
C HIS A 41 8.09 1.74 -11.78
N PHE A 42 7.07 2.61 -11.75
CA PHE A 42 7.15 3.94 -12.35
C PHE A 42 7.08 5.04 -11.29
N ALA A 43 8.01 4.99 -10.34
CA ALA A 43 8.52 6.24 -9.79
C ALA A 43 9.30 6.92 -10.92
N LEU A 44 9.02 8.19 -11.18
CA LEU A 44 9.88 9.07 -11.97
C LEU A 44 11.32 9.15 -11.41
N ASP A 45 11.61 8.48 -10.28
CA ASP A 45 12.86 8.58 -9.50
C ASP A 45 13.29 7.27 -8.81
N GLY A 46 13.03 6.11 -9.40
CA GLY A 46 13.82 4.91 -9.08
C GLY A 46 13.12 3.75 -8.36
N ASN A 47 13.58 2.56 -8.78
CA ASN A 47 13.43 1.20 -8.26
C ASN A 47 12.03 0.69 -7.91
N SER A 48 11.48 -0.10 -8.84
CA SER A 48 10.38 -1.04 -8.58
C SER A 48 10.78 -2.01 -7.47
N ARG A 49 10.00 -2.07 -6.39
CA ARG A 49 10.12 -3.12 -5.37
C ARG A 49 9.08 -4.21 -5.65
N PRO A 50 9.45 -5.40 -6.13
CA PRO A 50 8.49 -6.45 -6.40
C PRO A 50 7.83 -6.92 -5.09
N LYS A 51 6.58 -7.36 -5.15
CA LYS A 51 5.80 -7.80 -3.98
C LYS A 51 6.56 -8.77 -3.05
N PRO A 52 7.29 -9.78 -3.54
CA PRO A 52 8.08 -10.66 -2.68
C PRO A 52 9.16 -9.95 -1.85
N GLU A 53 9.66 -8.80 -2.32
CA GLU A 53 10.61 -7.98 -1.56
C GLU A 53 9.93 -7.19 -0.44
N ILE A 54 8.68 -6.79 -0.65
CA ILE A 54 7.88 -6.01 0.31
C ILE A 54 7.31 -6.93 1.40
N CYS A 55 6.84 -8.13 1.03
CA CYS A 55 6.19 -9.07 1.93
C CYS A 55 7.17 -10.03 2.64
N ARG A 56 8.39 -9.59 2.94
CA ARG A 56 9.40 -10.39 3.65
C ARG A 56 9.15 -10.45 5.15
#